data_AF-A0AA88HST9-F1
#
_entry.id   AF-A0AA88HST9-F1
#
_cell.length_a   1.000
_cell.length_b   1.000
_cell.length_c   1.000
_cell.angle_alpha   90.00
_cell.angle_beta   90.00
_cell.angle_gamma   90.00
#
_symmetry.space_group_name_H-M   'P 1'
#
loop_
_entity.id
_entity.type
_entity.pdbx_description
1 polymer ?
#
loop_
_entity_poly.entity_id
_entity_poly.type
_entity_poly.pdbx_seq_one_letter_code
_entity_poly.pdbx_strand_id
1 'polypeptide(L)'
;MLWLSIGPAAARMIELWPAIVEYFTVFIPKKSAILMRSNAYEEIAKLLKQSTLKAEFQFSVDSSSLFTRFTLKFRCQEPLVHEIFMELELLGRTLAGHILKAEVAQKLLEDLESKTVRR
;
A
#
# COMPACT_ATOMS: atom_id res chain seq x y z
N MET A 1 6.84 9.32 -11.86
CA MET A 1 7.96 8.66 -11.14
C MET A 1 7.69 8.42 -9.65
N LEU A 2 6.84 9.21 -8.98
CA LEU A 2 6.66 9.19 -7.51
C LEU A 2 6.19 7.85 -6.90
N TRP A 3 5.43 7.05 -7.64
CA TRP A 3 4.85 5.79 -7.12
C TRP A 3 5.87 4.66 -6.91
N LEU A 4 6.94 4.64 -7.71
CA LEU A 4 7.98 3.60 -7.62
C LEU A 4 8.92 3.82 -6.42
N SER A 5 9.06 5.06 -5.95
CA SER A 5 9.92 5.39 -4.80
C SER A 5 9.25 5.15 -3.45
N ILE A 6 7.91 5.15 -3.40
CA ILE A 6 7.15 4.94 -2.15
C ILE A 6 7.29 3.50 -1.65
N GLY A 7 7.29 2.50 -2.53
CA GLY A 7 7.39 1.08 -2.14
C GLY A 7 8.64 0.76 -1.32
N PRO A 8 9.85 1.03 -1.85
CA PRO A 8 11.10 0.79 -1.11
C PRO A 8 11.21 1.59 0.19
N ALA A 9 10.71 2.83 0.21
CA ALA A 9 10.70 3.66 1.41
C ALA A 9 9.77 3.09 2.49
N ALA A 10 8.55 2.69 2.11
CA ALA A 10 7.58 2.07 3.01
C ALA A 10 8.10 0.72 3.55
N ALA A 11 8.75 -0.09 2.70
CA ALA A 11 9.35 -1.35 3.12
C ALA A 11 10.42 -1.13 4.21
N ARG A 12 11.27 -0.12 4.02
CA ARG A 12 12.28 0.26 5.02
C ARG A 12 11.65 0.78 6.32
N MET A 13 10.55 1.50 6.25
CA MET A 13 9.81 1.95 7.44
C MET A 13 9.22 0.77 8.23
N ILE A 14 8.77 -0.29 7.54
CA ILE A 14 8.28 -1.52 8.17
C ILE A 14 9.43 -2.29 8.83
N GLU A 15 10.57 -2.42 8.14
CA GLU A 15 11.77 -3.08 8.67
C GLU A 15 12.26 -2.41 9.95
N LEU A 16 12.33 -1.08 9.95
CA LEU A 16 12.77 -0.28 11.09
C LEU A 16 11.67 -0.03 12.13
N TRP A 17 10.44 -0.52 11.91
CA TRP A 17 9.28 -0.21 12.74
C TRP A 17 9.50 -0.45 14.23
N PRO A 18 10.07 -1.60 14.68
CA PRO A 18 10.30 -1.84 16.11
C PRO A 18 11.25 -0.80 16.72
N ALA A 19 12.32 -0.45 16.01
CA ALA A 19 13.31 0.53 16.46
C ALA A 19 12.72 1.94 16.51
N ILE A 20 11.88 2.32 15.55
CA ILE A 20 11.18 3.61 15.54
C ILE A 20 10.26 3.70 16.76
N VAL A 21 9.44 2.67 17.00
CA VAL A 21 8.53 2.64 18.16
C VAL A 21 9.32 2.74 19.45
N GLU A 22 10.37 1.93 19.63
CA GLU A 22 11.20 1.97 20.84
C GLU A 22 11.88 3.34 21.03
N TYR A 23 12.41 3.91 19.96
CA TYR A 23 13.11 5.20 20.01
C TYR A 23 12.19 6.33 20.48
N PHE A 24 11.00 6.44 19.88
CA PHE A 24 10.05 7.52 20.20
C PHE A 24 9.24 7.26 21.46
N THR A 25 8.99 6.02 21.86
CA THR A 25 8.14 5.71 23.03
C THR A 25 8.92 5.38 24.31
N VAL A 26 10.18 4.94 24.20
CA VAL A 26 10.99 4.53 25.35
C VAL A 26 12.24 5.39 25.49
N PHE A 27 13.04 5.50 24.42
CA PHE A 27 14.37 6.12 24.50
C PHE A 27 14.31 7.64 24.69
N ILE A 28 13.59 8.36 23.81
CA ILE A 28 13.47 9.82 23.89
C ILE A 28 12.88 10.25 25.25
N PRO A 29 11.75 9.67 25.72
CA PRO A 29 11.19 10.04 27.02
C PRO A 29 12.15 9.86 28.20
N LYS A 30 13.04 8.84 28.15
CA LYS A 30 14.04 8.60 29.20
C LYS A 30 15.26 9.53 29.08
N LYS A 31 15.60 9.99 27.88
CA LYS A 31 16.89 10.68 27.62
C LYS A 31 16.77 12.19 27.53
N SER A 32 15.68 12.74 26.98
CA SER A 32 15.57 14.19 26.77
C SER A 32 14.14 14.69 26.75
N ALA A 33 13.75 15.36 27.84
CA ALA A 33 12.48 16.08 27.94
C ALA A 33 12.39 17.30 26.99
N ILE A 34 13.53 17.83 26.54
CA ILE A 34 13.57 18.97 25.61
C ILE A 34 13.10 18.52 24.22
N LEU A 35 13.56 17.35 23.75
CA LEU A 35 13.12 16.80 22.47
C LEU A 35 11.63 16.48 22.46
N MET A 36 11.08 16.06 23.60
CA MET A 36 9.64 15.81 23.74
C MET A 36 8.76 17.04 23.53
N ARG A 37 9.30 18.25 23.75
CA ARG A 37 8.57 19.52 23.57
C ARG A 37 8.63 20.04 22.13
N SER A 38 9.35 19.35 21.25
CA SER A 38 9.40 19.74 19.84
C SER A 38 8.13 19.32 19.12
N ASN A 39 7.60 20.19 18.27
CA ASN A 39 6.42 19.89 17.45
C ASN A 39 6.61 18.60 16.64
N ALA A 40 7.81 18.39 16.10
CA ALA A 40 8.13 17.18 15.33
C ALA A 40 7.99 15.90 16.15
N TYR A 41 8.44 15.90 17.41
CA TYR A 41 8.24 14.75 18.29
C TYR A 41 6.76 14.52 18.58
N GLU A 42 6.01 15.57 18.90
CA GLU A 42 4.58 15.43 19.22
C GLU A 42 3.79 14.87 18.03
N GLU A 43 4.07 15.34 16.82
CA GLU A 43 3.46 14.85 15.59
C GLU A 43 3.78 13.36 15.36
N ILE A 44 5.05 12.97 15.44
CA ILE A 44 5.47 11.57 15.26
C ILE A 44 4.87 10.69 16.35
N ALA A 45 4.89 11.12 17.60
CA ALA A 45 4.31 10.37 18.72
C ALA A 45 2.80 10.22 18.57
N LYS A 46 2.10 11.21 18.01
CA LYS A 46 0.68 11.12 17.68
C LYS A 46 0.42 10.11 16.56
N LEU A 47 1.23 10.14 15.50
CA LEU A 47 1.15 9.20 14.38
C LEU A 47 1.41 7.75 14.84
N LEU A 48 2.43 7.52 15.67
CA LEU A 48 2.76 6.19 16.19
C LEU A 48 1.68 5.58 17.10
N LYS A 49 0.77 6.39 17.66
CA LYS A 49 -0.39 5.91 18.41
C LYS A 49 -1.51 5.38 17.51
N GLN A 50 -1.49 5.69 16.22
CA GLN A 50 -2.47 5.18 15.27
C GLN A 50 -2.12 3.74 14.92
N SER A 51 -3.01 2.81 15.30
CA SER A 51 -2.85 1.38 15.02
C SER A 51 -2.83 1.06 13.52
N THR A 52 -3.39 1.93 12.68
CA THR A 52 -3.47 1.76 11.23
C THR A 52 -2.17 2.11 10.51
N LEU A 53 -1.30 2.93 11.10
CA LEU A 53 -0.14 3.49 10.40
C LEU A 53 0.80 2.41 9.83
N LYS A 54 1.06 1.34 10.60
CA LYS A 54 1.86 0.21 10.13
C LYS A 54 1.18 -0.52 8.95
N ALA A 55 -0.15 -0.67 9.03
CA ALA A 55 -0.93 -1.29 7.97
C ALA A 55 -0.96 -0.43 6.70
N GLU A 56 -0.96 0.90 6.83
CA GLU A 56 -0.86 1.84 5.71
C GLU A 56 0.50 1.75 5.00
N PHE A 57 1.59 1.57 5.75
CA PHE A 57 2.89 1.26 5.14
C PHE A 57 2.88 -0.08 4.41
N GLN A 58 2.31 -1.13 5.01
CA GLN A 58 2.21 -2.44 4.36
C GLN A 58 1.38 -2.35 3.07
N PHE A 59 0.23 -1.68 3.13
CA PHE A 59 -0.61 -1.43 1.97
C PHE A 59 0.14 -0.68 0.86
N SER A 60 0.99 0.29 1.23
CA SER A 60 1.82 1.03 0.27
C SER A 60 2.86 0.14 -0.41
N VAL A 61 3.49 -0.78 0.32
CA VAL A 61 4.42 -1.78 -0.23
C VAL A 61 3.70 -2.70 -1.21
N ASP A 62 2.58 -3.27 -0.77
CA ASP A 62 1.80 -4.22 -1.56
C ASP A 62 1.28 -3.57 -2.86
N SER A 63 0.72 -2.37 -2.74
CA SER A 63 0.26 -1.57 -3.88
C SER A 63 1.41 -1.24 -4.83
N SER A 64 2.56 -0.80 -4.30
CA SER A 64 3.73 -0.46 -5.14
C SER A 64 4.21 -1.67 -5.94
N SER A 65 4.25 -2.87 -5.35
CA SER A 65 4.62 -4.10 -6.06
C SER A 65 3.67 -4.44 -7.21
N LEU A 66 2.36 -4.30 -6.96
CA LEU A 66 1.28 -4.58 -7.92
C LEU A 66 1.34 -3.62 -9.11
N PHE A 67 1.51 -2.32 -8.86
CA PHE A 67 1.67 -1.32 -9.91
C PHE A 67 3.03 -1.41 -10.62
N THR A 68 4.09 -1.85 -9.95
CA THR A 68 5.40 -2.07 -10.58
C THR A 68 5.31 -3.19 -11.61
N ARG A 69 4.69 -4.33 -11.25
CA ARG A 69 4.45 -5.45 -12.18
C ARG A 69 3.66 -5.00 -13.40
N PHE A 70 2.59 -4.25 -13.18
CA PHE A 70 1.78 -3.67 -14.25
C PHE A 70 2.64 -2.76 -15.13
N THR A 71 3.22 -1.69 -14.58
CA THR A 71 3.99 -0.69 -15.35
C THR A 71 5.19 -1.26 -16.10
N LEU A 72 5.82 -2.34 -15.62
CA LEU A 72 6.89 -3.02 -16.36
C LEU A 72 6.38 -3.64 -17.68
N LYS A 73 5.18 -4.25 -17.68
CA LYS A 73 4.59 -4.79 -18.91
C LYS A 73 4.27 -3.69 -19.93
N PHE A 74 3.82 -2.52 -19.47
CA PHE A 74 3.54 -1.36 -20.33
C PHE A 74 4.78 -0.65 -20.86
N ARG A 75 5.96 -0.93 -20.27
CA ARG A 75 7.24 -0.38 -20.74
C ARG A 75 7.92 -1.27 -21.78
N CYS A 76 7.49 -2.52 -21.95
CA CYS A 76 7.87 -3.32 -23.10
C CYS A 76 7.26 -2.71 -24.37
N GLN A 77 7.98 -2.73 -25.49
CA GLN A 77 7.56 -2.08 -26.72
C GLN A 77 6.23 -2.65 -27.22
N GLU A 78 5.22 -1.79 -27.29
CA GLU A 78 3.91 -1.99 -27.94
C GLU A 78 3.08 -3.20 -27.45
N PRO A 79 2.60 -3.18 -26.18
CA PRO A 79 1.60 -4.14 -25.75
C PRO A 79 0.33 -3.94 -26.59
N LEU A 80 -0.20 -5.04 -27.13
CA LEU A 80 -1.41 -4.98 -27.94
C LEU A 80 -2.59 -4.51 -27.07
N VAL A 81 -3.54 -3.76 -27.63
CA VAL A 81 -4.66 -3.17 -26.86
C VAL A 81 -5.44 -4.23 -26.06
N HIS A 82 -5.52 -5.46 -26.57
CA HIS A 82 -6.15 -6.57 -25.86
C HIS A 82 -5.35 -7.03 -24.63
N GLU A 83 -4.02 -7.02 -24.69
CA GLU A 83 -3.16 -7.35 -23.54
C GLU A 83 -3.28 -6.27 -22.46
N ILE A 84 -3.35 -5.01 -22.87
CA ILE A 84 -3.63 -3.86 -21.99
C ILE A 84 -4.97 -4.05 -21.27
N PHE A 85 -6.01 -4.42 -22.02
CA PHE A 85 -7.34 -4.66 -21.46
C PHE A 85 -7.32 -5.79 -20.43
N MET A 86 -6.70 -6.93 -20.76
CA MET A 86 -6.58 -8.08 -19.84
C MET A 86 -5.82 -7.72 -18.56
N GLU A 87 -4.72 -6.96 -18.67
CA GLU A 87 -3.96 -6.51 -17.51
C GLU A 87 -4.73 -5.50 -16.65
N LEU A 88 -5.50 -4.60 -17.26
CA LEU A 88 -6.37 -3.66 -16.54
C LEU A 88 -7.51 -4.39 -15.82
N GLU A 89 -8.08 -5.41 -16.44
CA GLU A 89 -9.10 -6.25 -15.81
C GLU A 89 -8.51 -7.01 -14.61
N LEU A 90 -7.33 -7.63 -14.78
CA LEU A 90 -6.63 -8.33 -13.70
C LEU A 90 -6.28 -7.38 -12.55
N LEU A 91 -5.79 -6.18 -12.88
CA LEU A 91 -5.50 -5.13 -11.90
C LEU A 91 -6.76 -4.73 -11.12
N GLY A 92 -7.88 -4.51 -11.81
CA GLY A 92 -9.17 -4.18 -11.20
C GLY A 92 -9.68 -5.27 -10.27
N ARG A 93 -9.62 -6.55 -10.69
CA ARG A 93 -9.99 -7.70 -9.86
C ARG A 93 -9.10 -7.82 -8.63
N THR A 94 -7.79 -7.62 -8.77
CA THR A 94 -6.83 -7.72 -7.65
C THR A 94 -7.07 -6.60 -6.62
N LEU A 95 -7.29 -5.36 -7.08
CA LEU A 95 -7.62 -4.23 -6.21
C LEU A 95 -8.95 -4.45 -5.49
N ALA A 96 -9.98 -4.93 -6.21
CA ALA A 96 -11.26 -5.27 -5.61
C ALA A 96 -11.11 -6.36 -4.53
N GLY A 97 -10.28 -7.38 -4.75
CA GLY A 97 -9.99 -8.42 -3.77
C GLY A 97 -9.24 -7.94 -2.53
N HIS A 98 -8.46 -6.86 -2.63
CA HIS A 98 -7.79 -6.25 -1.47
C HIS A 98 -8.70 -5.33 -0.65
N ILE A 99 -9.76 -4.78 -1.26
CA ILE A 99 -10.66 -3.80 -0.62
C ILE A 99 -11.94 -4.45 -0.11
N LEU A 100 -12.49 -5.40 -0.87
CA LEU A 100 -13.77 -6.04 -0.57
C LEU A 100 -13.54 -7.30 0.28
N LYS A 101 -14.51 -7.59 1.16
CA LYS A 101 -14.58 -8.91 1.79
C LYS A 101 -14.75 -9.97 0.71
N ALA A 102 -14.17 -11.15 0.94
CA ALA A 102 -14.16 -12.25 -0.01
C ALA A 102 -15.57 -12.56 -0.56
N GLU A 103 -16.60 -12.51 0.30
CA GLU A 103 -17.98 -12.77 -0.12
C GLU A 103 -18.52 -11.73 -1.12
N VAL A 104 -18.15 -10.45 -0.95
CA VAL A 104 -18.59 -9.35 -1.82
C VAL A 104 -17.79 -9.34 -3.11
N ALA A 105 -16.49 -9.65 -3.05
CA ALA A 105 -15.65 -9.81 -4.22
C ALA A 105 -16.16 -10.93 -5.13
N GLN A 106 -16.51 -12.09 -4.56
CA GLN A 106 -17.05 -13.24 -5.29
C GLN A 106 -18.32 -12.88 -6.07
N LYS A 107 -19.27 -12.22 -5.40
CA LYS A 107 -20.53 -11.79 -6.00
C LYS A 107 -20.34 -10.79 -7.14
N LEU A 108 -19.40 -9.87 -7.00
CA LEU A 108 -19.04 -8.89 -8.04
C LEU A 108 -18.42 -9.57 -9.27
N LEU A 109 -17.62 -10.61 -9.07
CA LEU A 109 -17.04 -11.40 -10.17
C LEU A 109 -18.13 -12.17 -10.93
N GLU A 110 -19.06 -12.81 -10.22
CA GLU A 110 -20.22 -13.52 -10.79
C GLU A 110 -21.12 -12.56 -11.60
N ASP A 111 -21.38 -11.36 -11.07
CA ASP A 111 -22.18 -10.33 -11.74
C ASP A 111 -21.50 -9.75 -13.00
N LEU A 112 -20.16 -9.70 -13.04
CA LEU A 112 -19.41 -9.25 -14.20
C LEU A 112 -19.36 -10.31 -15.30
N GLU A 113 -19.18 -11.58 -14.94
CA GLU A 113 -19.18 -12.70 -15.90
C GLU A 113 -20.55 -12.91 -16.55
N SER A 114 -21.63 -12.72 -15.79
CA SER A 114 -23.01 -12.81 -16.32
C SER A 114 -23.36 -11.70 -17.34
N LYS A 115 -22.66 -10.56 -17.31
CA LYS A 115 -22.85 -9.45 -18.26
C LYS A 115 -22.02 -9.60 -19.53
N THR A 116 -20.85 -10.23 -19.45
CA THR A 116 -19.98 -10.47 -20.61
C THR A 116 -20.55 -11.55 -21.54
N VAL A 117 -21.27 -12.55 -21.01
CA VAL A 117 -21.93 -13.60 -21.79
C VAL A 117 -23.18 -13.12 -22.56
N ARG A 118 -23.72 -11.94 -22.23
CA ARG A 118 -24.91 -11.36 -22.87
C ARG A 118 -24.61 -10.39 -24.02
N ARG A 119 -23.36 -10.31 -24.48
CA ARG A 119 -22.96 -9.53 -25.66
C ARG A 119 -22.55 -10.42 -26.81
#